data_AF-A0A448KQ06-F1
#
_entry.id   AF-A0A448KQ06-F1
#
_cell.length_a   1.000
_cell.length_b   1.000
_cell.length_c   1.000
_cell.angle_alpha   90.00
_cell.angle_beta   90.00
_cell.angle_gamma   90.00
#
_symmetry.space_group_name_H-M   'P 1'
#
loop_
_entity.id
_entity.type
_entity.pdbx_description
1 polymer ?
#
loop_
_entity_poly.entity_id
_entity_poly.type
_entity_poly.pdbx_seq_one_letter_code
_entity_poly.pdbx_strand_id
1 'polypeptide(L)'
;MPKIHIKNRDKLIICGLFLSKFDDLAYKSLGFSSFIEAFNILGLSLQGKPSNIKNYRDEFDPYFDNARKGWYQRKLRTYTKEIFEQYKDMGFESFKNLVSSFLIENYEEKLQVNEFLDSKIEIGFIKRVATGKAAEQYFRANFMQYFKDFSLFDSRDFGCGFDFKMQNEKDFYCVEVKGLSEISGNFMLTEKEYNVAQSLQDKYCLYIVSNLKEKPRENVFFNPIKCFNFAKQSRQITQISYQGSFNV
;
A
#
# COMPACT_ATOMS: atom_id res chain seq x y z
N MET A 1 4.52 23.24 9.67
CA MET A 1 4.36 22.48 10.93
C MET A 1 5.49 21.47 11.04
N PRO A 2 6.14 21.28 12.20
CA PRO A 2 7.16 20.25 12.34
C PRO A 2 6.52 18.88 12.02
N LYS A 3 7.08 18.14 11.07
CA LYS A 3 6.64 16.77 10.74
C LYS A 3 6.83 15.92 12.00
N ILE A 4 5.76 15.69 12.75
CA ILE A 4 5.77 14.76 13.88
C ILE A 4 6.13 13.40 13.30
N HIS A 5 7.33 12.91 13.60
CA HIS A 5 7.77 11.62 13.11
C HIS A 5 7.08 10.52 13.93
N ILE A 6 5.90 10.09 13.45
CA ILE A 6 5.15 8.99 14.05
C ILE A 6 5.91 7.69 13.77
N LYS A 7 6.30 6.95 14.82
CA LYS A 7 7.00 5.67 14.70
C LYS A 7 6.09 4.65 14.01
N ASN A 8 6.68 3.69 13.28
CA ASN A 8 5.89 2.66 12.58
C ASN A 8 4.93 1.89 13.49
N ARG A 9 5.35 1.55 14.73
CA ARG A 9 4.46 0.93 15.73
C ARG A 9 3.24 1.80 15.99
N ASP A 10 3.43 3.10 16.16
CA ASP A 10 2.36 4.02 16.52
C ASP A 10 1.38 4.17 15.33
N LYS A 11 1.87 4.16 14.09
CA LYS A 11 1.01 4.08 12.89
C LYS A 11 0.12 2.84 12.90
N LEU A 12 0.66 1.66 13.24
CA LEU A 12 -0.12 0.42 13.35
C LEU A 12 -1.21 0.53 14.43
N ILE A 13 -0.91 1.16 15.57
CA ILE A 13 -1.87 1.38 16.67
C ILE A 13 -2.97 2.34 16.20
N ILE A 14 -2.60 3.47 15.57
CA ILE A 14 -3.52 4.45 15.01
C ILE A 14 -4.46 3.81 13.99
N CYS A 15 -3.96 2.92 13.11
CA CYS A 15 -4.79 2.15 12.20
C CYS A 15 -5.78 1.23 12.94
N GLY A 16 -5.34 0.55 14.01
CA GLY A 16 -6.25 -0.25 14.85
C GLY A 16 -7.33 0.60 15.52
N LEU A 17 -6.96 1.78 16.02
CA LEU A 17 -7.87 2.75 16.62
C LEU A 17 -8.90 3.27 15.60
N PHE A 18 -8.47 3.63 14.39
CA PHE A 18 -9.35 4.07 13.32
C PHE A 18 -10.40 3.01 12.97
N LEU A 19 -9.96 1.76 12.78
CA LEU A 19 -10.82 0.63 12.46
C LEU A 19 -11.75 0.24 13.61
N SER A 20 -11.37 0.52 14.86
CA SER A 20 -12.23 0.30 16.01
C SER A 20 -13.26 1.43 16.16
N LYS A 21 -12.84 2.69 16.05
CA LYS A 21 -13.71 3.85 16.28
C LYS A 21 -14.82 4.00 15.24
N PHE A 22 -14.52 3.73 13.96
CA PHE A 22 -15.47 3.94 12.86
C PHE A 22 -15.90 2.65 12.17
N ASP A 23 -15.50 1.49 12.71
CA ASP A 23 -15.90 0.16 12.26
C ASP A 23 -15.87 0.02 10.72
N ASP A 24 -16.98 -0.40 10.12
CA ASP A 24 -17.12 -0.59 8.68
C ASP A 24 -16.80 0.66 7.85
N LEU A 25 -17.14 1.84 8.36
CA LEU A 25 -16.92 3.10 7.67
C LEU A 25 -15.42 3.35 7.45
N ALA A 26 -14.58 2.96 8.41
CA ALA A 26 -13.13 3.13 8.33
C ALA A 26 -12.55 2.41 7.11
N TYR A 27 -12.73 1.09 7.00
CA TYR A 27 -12.09 0.33 5.93
C TYR A 27 -12.72 0.63 4.55
N LYS A 28 -14.04 0.86 4.49
CA LYS A 28 -14.74 1.22 3.24
C LYS A 28 -14.23 2.54 2.67
N SER A 29 -13.94 3.52 3.55
CA SER A 29 -13.40 4.83 3.16
C SER A 29 -11.99 4.80 2.57
N LEU A 30 -11.25 3.70 2.82
CA LEU A 30 -9.94 3.44 2.24
C LEU A 30 -10.01 2.54 0.98
N GLY A 31 -11.23 2.14 0.58
CA GLY A 31 -11.50 1.31 -0.59
C GLY A 31 -11.34 -0.19 -0.35
N PHE A 32 -11.23 -0.62 0.91
CA PHE A 32 -11.18 -2.03 1.25
C PHE A 32 -12.60 -2.62 1.33
N SER A 33 -12.71 -3.92 1.11
CA SER A 33 -13.97 -4.68 1.12
C SER A 33 -14.25 -5.34 2.47
N SER A 34 -13.22 -5.54 3.30
CA SER A 34 -13.34 -6.19 4.60
C SER A 34 -12.25 -5.74 5.57
N PHE A 35 -12.45 -6.05 6.85
CA PHE A 35 -11.40 -5.91 7.86
C PHE A 35 -10.17 -6.75 7.59
N ILE A 36 -10.33 -7.95 7.02
CA ILE A 36 -9.20 -8.83 6.70
C ILE A 36 -8.30 -8.16 5.66
N GLU A 37 -8.91 -7.60 4.61
CA GLU A 37 -8.18 -6.82 3.61
C GLU A 37 -7.50 -5.60 4.24
N ALA A 38 -8.21 -4.85 5.09
CA ALA A 38 -7.64 -3.69 5.77
C ALA A 38 -6.44 -4.07 6.66
N PHE A 39 -6.55 -5.14 7.45
CA PHE A 39 -5.47 -5.63 8.30
C PHE A 39 -4.25 -6.03 7.47
N ASN A 40 -4.46 -6.74 6.37
CA ASN A 40 -3.40 -7.17 5.48
C ASN A 40 -2.69 -5.99 4.82
N ILE A 41 -3.45 -5.13 4.14
CA ILE A 41 -2.91 -4.02 3.37
C ILE A 41 -2.23 -3.00 4.28
N LEU A 42 -2.88 -2.58 5.38
CA LEU A 42 -2.29 -1.62 6.31
C LEU A 42 -1.09 -2.21 7.05
N GLY A 43 -1.20 -3.46 7.51
CA GLY A 43 -0.11 -4.15 8.18
C GLY A 43 1.14 -4.21 7.30
N LEU A 44 1.02 -4.80 6.11
CA LEU A 44 2.13 -4.96 5.17
C LEU A 44 2.71 -3.61 4.72
N SER A 45 1.85 -2.65 4.35
CA SER A 45 2.29 -1.32 3.89
C SER A 45 3.11 -0.57 4.94
N LEU A 46 2.86 -0.84 6.22
CA LEU A 46 3.52 -0.21 7.37
C LEU A 46 4.61 -1.09 7.99
N GLN A 47 5.08 -2.11 7.26
CA GLN A 47 6.13 -3.03 7.70
C GLN A 47 5.78 -3.76 9.02
N GLY A 48 4.48 -4.00 9.24
CA GLY A 48 3.92 -4.71 10.38
C GLY A 48 3.23 -6.01 9.97
N LYS A 49 2.89 -6.84 10.97
CA LYS A 49 2.04 -8.02 10.73
C LYS A 49 0.57 -7.61 10.69
N PRO A 50 -0.27 -8.21 9.83
CA PRO A 50 -1.71 -7.97 9.84
C PRO A 50 -2.36 -8.22 11.21
N SER A 51 -1.85 -9.22 11.93
CA SER A 51 -2.27 -9.53 13.31
C SER A 51 -2.08 -8.37 14.27
N ASN A 52 -1.11 -7.47 14.05
CA ASN A 52 -0.90 -6.32 14.91
C ASN A 52 -2.08 -5.36 14.84
N ILE A 53 -2.53 -5.01 13.63
CA ILE A 53 -3.69 -4.12 13.44
C ILE A 53 -4.94 -4.74 14.06
N LYS A 54 -5.19 -6.03 13.79
CA LYS A 54 -6.30 -6.78 14.38
C LYS A 54 -6.27 -6.70 15.91
N ASN A 55 -5.11 -6.97 16.51
CA ASN A 55 -4.94 -6.95 17.96
C ASN A 55 -5.13 -5.55 18.56
N TYR A 56 -4.67 -4.50 17.88
CA TYR A 56 -4.90 -3.12 18.33
C TYR A 56 -6.37 -2.73 18.23
N ARG A 57 -7.06 -3.13 17.15
CA ARG A 57 -8.52 -2.97 17.07
C ARG A 57 -9.22 -3.68 18.22
N ASP A 58 -8.92 -4.96 18.46
CA ASP A 58 -9.50 -5.74 19.56
C ASP A 58 -9.26 -5.09 20.93
N GLU A 59 -8.12 -4.42 21.10
CA GLU A 59 -7.78 -3.69 22.33
C GLU A 59 -8.57 -2.38 22.50
N PHE A 60 -9.01 -1.74 21.41
CA PHE A 60 -9.80 -0.50 21.42
C PHE A 60 -11.32 -0.70 21.33
N ASP A 61 -11.77 -1.84 20.79
CA ASP A 61 -13.20 -2.16 20.62
C ASP A 61 -14.05 -1.94 21.90
N PRO A 62 -13.59 -2.25 23.13
CA PRO A 62 -14.35 -1.98 24.36
C PRO A 62 -14.63 -0.51 24.67
N TYR A 63 -13.95 0.42 24.00
CA TYR A 63 -13.99 1.86 24.30
C TYR A 63 -14.87 2.66 23.33
N PHE A 64 -15.48 1.98 22.36
CA PHE A 64 -16.43 2.57 21.42
C PHE A 64 -17.71 1.71 21.36
N ASP A 65 -18.79 2.26 20.82
CA ASP A 65 -20.05 1.55 20.64
C ASP A 65 -19.97 0.60 19.44
N ASN A 66 -19.24 -0.50 19.63
CA ASN A 66 -19.07 -1.55 18.64
C ASN A 66 -19.88 -2.78 19.03
N ALA A 67 -20.45 -3.47 18.04
CA ALA A 67 -21.05 -4.79 18.24
C ALA A 67 -20.02 -5.83 18.75
N ARG A 68 -18.74 -5.61 18.44
CA ARG A 68 -17.62 -6.43 18.92
C ARG A 68 -17.19 -5.99 20.31
N LYS A 69 -17.09 -6.95 21.22
CA LYS A 69 -16.58 -6.69 22.59
C LYS A 69 -15.06 -6.49 22.66
N GLY A 70 -14.29 -6.98 21.69
CA GLY A 70 -12.82 -6.98 21.77
C GLY A 70 -12.28 -7.61 23.06
N TRP A 71 -11.14 -7.12 23.54
CA TRP A 71 -10.51 -7.54 24.79
C TRP A 71 -11.04 -6.75 26.00
N TYR A 72 -12.35 -6.77 26.22
CA TYR A 72 -13.02 -6.02 27.30
C TYR A 72 -12.52 -6.32 28.73
N GLN A 73 -11.88 -7.48 28.94
CA GLN A 73 -11.31 -7.87 30.24
C GLN A 73 -9.85 -7.40 30.43
N ARG A 74 -9.24 -6.81 29.41
CA ARG A 74 -7.84 -6.41 29.41
C ARG A 74 -7.73 -4.89 29.44
N LYS A 75 -6.93 -4.35 30.37
CA LYS A 75 -6.58 -2.92 30.36
C LYS A 75 -5.70 -2.60 29.15
N LEU A 76 -5.87 -1.40 28.59
CA LEU A 76 -4.95 -0.85 27.58
C LEU A 76 -3.51 -0.92 28.07
N ARG A 77 -2.60 -1.34 27.20
CA ARG A 77 -1.15 -1.22 27.45
C ARG A 77 -0.77 0.26 27.53
N THR A 78 0.32 0.58 28.23
CA THR A 78 0.74 1.98 28.44
C THR A 78 0.85 2.76 27.13
N TYR A 79 1.57 2.21 26.14
CA TYR A 79 1.79 2.88 24.86
C TYR A 79 0.56 2.93 23.95
N THR A 80 -0.39 1.99 24.08
CA THR A 80 -1.67 2.04 23.34
C THR A 80 -2.61 3.06 23.98
N LYS A 81 -2.57 3.20 25.31
CA LYS A 81 -3.31 4.21 26.05
C LYS A 81 -2.87 5.63 25.67
N GLU A 82 -1.58 5.89 25.55
CA GLU A 82 -1.06 7.20 25.10
C GLU A 82 -1.65 7.61 23.74
N ILE A 83 -1.63 6.70 22.77
CA ILE A 83 -2.22 6.92 21.44
C ILE A 83 -3.74 7.06 21.54
N PHE A 84 -4.41 6.24 22.36
CA PHE A 84 -5.85 6.34 22.57
C PHE A 84 -6.24 7.73 23.07
N GLU A 85 -5.65 8.21 24.17
CA GLU A 85 -5.97 9.52 24.72
C GLU A 85 -5.69 10.66 23.74
N GLN A 86 -4.65 10.53 22.90
CA GLN A 86 -4.30 11.54 21.92
C GLN A 86 -5.27 11.61 20.73
N TYR A 87 -5.80 10.47 20.27
CA TYR A 87 -6.53 10.38 18.99
C TYR A 87 -8.01 9.99 19.14
N LYS A 88 -8.48 9.55 20.32
CA LYS A 88 -9.85 9.04 20.52
C LYS A 88 -10.94 10.03 20.15
N ASP A 89 -10.68 11.34 20.24
CA ASP A 89 -11.67 12.40 19.94
C ASP A 89 -11.58 12.91 18.50
N MET A 90 -10.60 12.46 17.71
CA MET A 90 -10.41 12.90 16.32
C MET A 90 -11.60 12.52 15.43
N GLY A 91 -12.14 13.49 14.70
CA GLY A 91 -13.27 13.30 13.77
C GLY A 91 -12.92 12.41 12.57
N PHE A 92 -13.94 11.83 11.94
CA PHE A 92 -13.79 10.83 10.89
C PHE A 92 -12.88 11.26 9.73
N GLU A 93 -13.14 12.43 9.12
CA GLU A 93 -12.36 12.90 7.97
C GLU A 93 -10.89 13.16 8.33
N SER A 94 -10.63 13.80 9.47
CA SER A 94 -9.26 14.01 9.95
C SER A 94 -8.52 12.68 10.19
N PHE A 95 -9.23 11.68 10.72
CA PHE A 95 -8.67 10.36 10.99
C PHE A 95 -8.41 9.58 9.70
N LYS A 96 -9.34 9.60 8.74
CA LYS A 96 -9.17 9.03 7.40
C LYS A 96 -7.95 9.65 6.71
N ASN A 97 -7.81 10.97 6.77
CA ASN A 97 -6.69 11.69 6.18
C ASN A 97 -5.36 11.30 6.84
N LEU A 98 -5.34 11.20 8.17
CA LEU A 98 -4.15 10.76 8.90
C LEU A 98 -3.72 9.34 8.47
N VAL A 99 -4.65 8.38 8.44
CA VAL A 99 -4.34 7.00 8.03
C VAL A 99 -3.90 6.94 6.57
N SER A 100 -4.56 7.69 5.69
CA SER A 100 -4.21 7.78 4.27
C SER A 100 -2.81 8.36 4.05
N SER A 101 -2.38 9.31 4.89
CA SER A 101 -1.03 9.88 4.86
C SER A 101 0.08 8.87 5.15
N PHE A 102 -0.24 7.74 5.79
CA PHE A 102 0.76 6.68 6.03
C PHE A 102 1.02 5.85 4.77
N LEU A 103 0.07 5.84 3.83
CA LEU A 103 0.09 5.05 2.61
C LEU A 103 0.66 5.85 1.44
N ILE A 104 0.21 7.10 1.29
CA ILE A 104 0.51 7.96 0.15
C ILE A 104 1.57 9.00 0.53
N GLU A 105 2.60 9.12 -0.29
CA GLU A 105 3.61 10.18 -0.15
C GLU A 105 3.01 11.54 -0.51
N ASN A 106 3.44 12.59 0.20
CA ASN A 106 2.96 13.96 0.01
C ASN A 106 1.42 14.10 0.09
N TYR A 107 0.77 13.25 0.88
CA TYR A 107 -0.69 13.27 1.04
C TYR A 107 -1.23 14.64 1.52
N GLU A 108 -0.45 15.38 2.33
CA GLU A 108 -0.83 16.74 2.75
C GLU A 108 -0.97 17.72 1.57
N GLU A 109 -0.12 17.60 0.54
CA GLU A 109 -0.21 18.41 -0.67
C GLU A 109 -1.45 18.02 -1.49
N LYS A 110 -1.76 16.72 -1.55
CA LYS A 110 -3.00 16.22 -2.17
C LYS A 110 -4.26 16.81 -1.50
N LEU A 111 -4.24 17.02 -0.18
CA LEU A 111 -5.37 17.61 0.53
C LEU A 111 -5.70 19.03 0.07
N GLN A 112 -4.71 19.80 -0.40
CA GLN A 112 -4.91 21.17 -0.89
C GLN A 112 -5.76 21.23 -2.17
N VAL A 113 -5.85 20.12 -2.91
CA VAL A 113 -6.61 20.03 -4.17
C VAL A 113 -7.80 19.07 -4.06
N ASN A 114 -8.12 18.59 -2.85
CA ASN A 114 -9.08 17.50 -2.67
C ASN A 114 -10.52 17.88 -3.07
N GLU A 115 -10.89 19.16 -2.94
CA GLU A 115 -12.21 19.64 -3.39
C GLU A 115 -12.44 19.49 -4.90
N PHE A 116 -11.36 19.35 -5.68
CA PHE A 116 -11.40 19.14 -7.13
C PHE A 116 -11.32 17.66 -7.52
N LEU A 117 -11.16 16.75 -6.56
CA LEU A 117 -11.03 15.31 -6.82
C LEU A 117 -12.39 14.61 -6.68
N ASP A 118 -12.73 13.78 -7.67
CA ASP A 118 -13.86 12.86 -7.55
C ASP A 118 -13.56 11.82 -6.44
N SER A 119 -14.47 11.71 -5.47
CA SER A 119 -14.32 10.82 -4.31
C SER A 119 -14.13 9.34 -4.67
N LYS A 120 -14.77 8.83 -5.73
CA LYS A 120 -14.58 7.43 -6.17
C LYS A 120 -13.20 7.25 -6.78
N ILE A 121 -12.74 8.23 -7.57
CA ILE A 121 -11.38 8.25 -8.11
C ILE A 121 -10.36 8.28 -6.97
N GLU A 122 -10.63 9.07 -5.94
CA GLU A 122 -9.77 9.18 -4.75
C GLU A 122 -9.62 7.84 -4.02
N ILE A 123 -10.75 7.19 -3.70
CA ILE A 123 -10.77 5.90 -3.00
C ILE A 123 -10.07 4.81 -3.82
N GLY A 124 -10.35 4.75 -5.13
CA GLY A 124 -9.68 3.83 -6.04
C GLY A 124 -8.18 4.06 -6.12
N PHE A 125 -7.73 5.31 -6.05
CA PHE A 125 -6.31 5.67 -5.98
C PHE A 125 -5.67 5.23 -4.66
N ILE A 126 -6.29 5.53 -3.51
CA ILE A 126 -5.80 5.12 -2.18
C ILE A 126 -5.60 3.61 -2.14
N LYS A 127 -6.63 2.85 -2.55
CA LYS A 127 -6.58 1.39 -2.59
C LYS A 127 -5.41 0.89 -3.44
N ARG A 128 -5.21 1.46 -4.62
CA ARG A 128 -4.15 1.05 -5.55
C ARG A 128 -2.76 1.30 -4.97
N VAL A 129 -2.52 2.49 -4.44
CA VAL A 129 -1.23 2.85 -3.81
C VAL A 129 -0.95 1.94 -2.62
N ALA A 130 -1.95 1.73 -1.76
CA ALA A 130 -1.82 0.85 -0.60
C ALA A 130 -1.53 -0.60 -1.01
N THR A 131 -2.19 -1.10 -2.07
CA THR A 131 -1.98 -2.46 -2.58
C THR A 131 -0.59 -2.65 -3.15
N GLY A 132 -0.08 -1.68 -3.93
CA GLY A 132 1.30 -1.69 -4.44
C GLY A 132 2.33 -1.71 -3.30
N LYS A 133 2.19 -0.79 -2.35
CA LYS A 133 3.06 -0.70 -1.18
C LYS A 133 3.05 -1.99 -0.34
N ALA A 134 1.87 -2.58 -0.12
CA ALA A 134 1.74 -3.86 0.57
C ALA A 134 2.47 -5.00 -0.15
N ALA A 135 2.37 -5.06 -1.49
CA ALA A 135 3.06 -6.07 -2.31
C ALA A 135 4.59 -5.89 -2.26
N GLU A 136 5.09 -4.66 -2.41
CA GLU A 136 6.52 -4.35 -2.32
C GLU A 136 7.11 -4.74 -0.96
N GLN A 137 6.42 -4.41 0.14
CA GLN A 137 6.87 -4.78 1.48
C GLN A 137 6.80 -6.29 1.71
N TYR A 138 5.79 -6.95 1.17
CA TYR A 138 5.72 -8.41 1.18
C TYR A 138 6.92 -9.03 0.45
N PHE A 139 7.25 -8.54 -0.75
CA PHE A 139 8.43 -8.98 -1.48
C PHE A 139 9.71 -8.79 -0.65
N ARG A 140 9.95 -7.59 -0.10
CA ARG A 140 11.12 -7.30 0.73
C ARG A 140 11.27 -8.21 1.95
N ALA A 141 10.15 -8.65 2.53
CA ALA A 141 10.16 -9.56 3.68
C ALA A 141 10.43 -11.03 3.30
N ASN A 142 10.17 -11.43 2.06
CA ASN A 142 10.15 -12.83 1.64
C ASN A 142 11.13 -13.18 0.49
N PHE A 143 11.75 -12.20 -0.17
CA PHE A 143 12.59 -12.44 -1.36
C PHE A 143 13.75 -13.42 -1.11
N MET A 144 14.31 -13.43 0.11
CA MET A 144 15.41 -14.33 0.49
C MET A 144 15.06 -15.81 0.38
N GLN A 145 13.77 -16.18 0.36
CA GLN A 145 13.34 -17.55 0.11
C GLN A 145 13.77 -18.06 -1.28
N TYR A 146 13.84 -17.15 -2.26
CA TYR A 146 14.17 -17.44 -3.65
C TYR A 146 15.62 -17.06 -4.01
N PHE A 147 16.23 -16.14 -3.25
CA PHE A 147 17.51 -15.52 -3.58
C PHE A 147 18.44 -15.38 -2.36
N LYS A 148 18.72 -16.48 -1.67
CA LYS A 148 19.46 -16.49 -0.38
C LYS A 148 20.80 -15.74 -0.37
N ASP A 149 21.51 -15.71 -1.50
CA ASP A 149 22.84 -15.10 -1.61
C ASP A 149 22.84 -13.75 -2.33
N PHE A 150 21.67 -13.17 -2.62
CA PHE A 150 21.55 -11.91 -3.33
C PHE A 150 21.36 -10.75 -2.36
N SER A 151 22.08 -9.66 -2.62
CA SER A 151 21.80 -8.35 -2.04
C SER A 151 20.63 -7.68 -2.78
N LEU A 152 19.79 -6.95 -2.05
CA LEU A 152 18.66 -6.22 -2.60
C LEU A 152 18.97 -4.72 -2.68
N PHE A 153 18.87 -4.16 -3.87
CA PHE A 153 18.97 -2.74 -4.15
C PHE A 153 17.57 -2.19 -4.51
N ASP A 154 17.15 -1.15 -3.80
CA ASP A 154 15.86 -0.49 -3.97
C ASP A 154 15.96 0.55 -5.09
N SER A 155 15.22 0.35 -6.18
CA SER A 155 15.31 1.19 -7.40
C SER A 155 14.01 1.85 -7.81
N ARG A 156 12.98 1.82 -6.95
CA ARG A 156 11.63 2.34 -7.18
C ARG A 156 11.63 3.80 -7.64
N ASP A 157 12.55 4.61 -7.09
CA ASP A 157 12.60 6.05 -7.36
C ASP A 157 13.49 6.43 -8.56
N PHE A 158 14.14 5.47 -9.22
CA PHE A 158 15.02 5.76 -10.37
C PHE A 158 14.32 5.67 -11.72
N GLY A 159 13.04 5.28 -11.70
CA GLY A 159 12.23 5.11 -12.91
C GLY A 159 12.88 4.17 -13.91
N CYS A 160 13.65 3.17 -13.50
CA CYS A 160 14.50 2.35 -14.38
C CYS A 160 13.74 1.20 -15.09
N GLY A 161 12.44 1.07 -14.86
CA GLY A 161 11.57 0.03 -15.45
C GLY A 161 11.47 -1.25 -14.62
N PHE A 162 11.91 -1.21 -13.36
CA PHE A 162 11.72 -2.25 -12.35
C PHE A 162 11.86 -1.64 -10.94
N ASP A 163 11.20 -2.24 -9.96
CA ASP A 163 11.20 -1.78 -8.57
C ASP A 163 12.49 -2.10 -7.81
N PHE A 164 13.07 -3.28 -8.03
CA PHE A 164 14.25 -3.74 -7.29
C PHE A 164 15.28 -4.39 -8.20
N LYS A 165 16.57 -4.21 -7.87
CA LYS A 165 17.65 -5.04 -8.41
C LYS A 165 18.15 -5.97 -7.33
N MET A 166 18.19 -7.26 -7.62
CA MET A 166 18.89 -8.24 -6.81
C MET A 166 20.22 -8.55 -7.47
N GLN A 167 21.31 -8.63 -6.71
CA GLN A 167 22.61 -9.03 -7.26
C GLN A 167 23.51 -9.74 -6.25
N ASN A 168 24.34 -10.65 -6.76
CA ASN A 168 25.51 -11.18 -6.07
C ASN A 168 26.74 -11.02 -6.98
N GLU A 169 27.87 -11.64 -6.63
CA GLU A 169 29.11 -11.53 -7.42
C GLU A 169 29.01 -12.12 -8.82
N LYS A 170 28.09 -13.06 -9.05
CA LYS A 170 28.00 -13.87 -10.28
C LYS A 170 26.84 -13.45 -11.18
N ASP A 171 25.77 -12.92 -10.60
CA ASP A 171 24.53 -12.71 -11.32
C ASP A 171 23.67 -11.57 -10.75
N PHE A 172 22.70 -11.12 -11.53
CA PHE A 172 21.70 -10.14 -11.14
C PHE A 172 20.31 -10.46 -11.73
N TYR A 173 19.28 -9.95 -11.05
CA TYR A 173 17.90 -9.96 -11.53
C TYR A 173 17.25 -8.61 -11.27
N CYS A 174 16.47 -8.12 -12.21
CA CYS A 174 15.61 -6.96 -12.06
C CYS A 174 14.19 -7.43 -11.76
N VAL A 175 13.60 -6.94 -10.68
CA VAL A 175 12.30 -7.39 -10.17
C VAL A 175 11.30 -6.25 -10.25
N GLU A 176 10.19 -6.53 -10.92
CA GLU A 176 8.98 -5.70 -10.91
C GLU A 176 7.94 -6.37 -10.01
N VAL A 177 7.40 -5.64 -9.04
CA VAL A 177 6.46 -6.16 -8.05
C VAL A 177 5.05 -5.67 -8.36
N LYS A 178 4.09 -6.59 -8.52
CA LYS A 178 2.68 -6.25 -8.69
C LYS A 178 1.84 -6.84 -7.58
N GLY A 179 0.87 -6.06 -7.09
CA GLY A 179 -0.09 -6.50 -6.07
C GLY A 179 -1.47 -6.75 -6.68
N LEU A 180 -2.08 -7.89 -6.33
CA LEU A 180 -3.48 -8.20 -6.66
C LEU A 180 -4.27 -8.44 -5.38
N SER A 181 -5.42 -7.79 -5.25
CA SER A 181 -6.35 -8.05 -4.14
C SER A 181 -6.84 -9.51 -4.15
N GLU A 182 -7.14 -10.03 -5.34
CA GLU A 182 -7.68 -11.37 -5.59
C GLU A 182 -6.59 -12.41 -5.90
N ILE A 183 -6.95 -13.70 -5.89
CA ILE A 183 -6.05 -14.81 -6.29
C ILE A 183 -5.60 -14.67 -7.76
N SER A 184 -6.48 -14.16 -8.61
CA SER A 184 -6.22 -13.92 -10.03
C SER A 184 -6.77 -12.57 -10.44
N GLY A 185 -6.15 -11.94 -11.43
CA GLY A 185 -6.61 -10.66 -11.96
C GLY A 185 -5.67 -10.15 -13.03
N ASN A 186 -6.01 -8.99 -13.58
CA ASN A 186 -5.17 -8.31 -14.56
C ASN A 186 -4.09 -7.50 -13.84
N PHE A 187 -2.90 -7.49 -14.43
CA PHE A 187 -1.84 -6.55 -14.09
C PHE A 187 -1.42 -5.80 -15.35
N MET A 188 -0.76 -4.67 -15.18
CA MET A 188 -0.26 -3.85 -16.29
C MET A 188 1.22 -3.58 -16.08
N LEU A 189 1.97 -3.61 -17.17
CA LEU A 189 3.31 -3.04 -17.22
C LEU A 189 3.22 -1.65 -17.87
N THR A 190 4.01 -0.71 -17.38
CA THR A 190 4.27 0.52 -18.16
C THR A 190 5.04 0.18 -19.44
N GLU A 191 5.02 1.07 -20.43
CA GLU A 191 5.81 0.86 -21.65
C GLU A 191 7.31 0.67 -21.33
N LYS A 192 7.81 1.40 -20.33
CA LYS A 192 9.19 1.26 -19.86
C LYS A 192 9.44 -0.11 -19.24
N GLU A 193 8.60 -0.56 -18.31
CA GLU A 193 8.69 -1.90 -17.72
C GLU A 193 8.66 -2.98 -18.80
N TYR A 194 7.74 -2.88 -19.75
CA TYR A 194 7.61 -3.84 -20.85
C TYR A 194 8.88 -3.90 -21.71
N ASN A 195 9.41 -2.75 -22.13
CA ASN A 195 10.61 -2.67 -22.97
C ASN A 195 11.87 -3.17 -22.24
N VAL A 196 11.99 -2.88 -20.95
CA VAL A 196 13.10 -3.37 -20.11
C VAL A 196 12.98 -4.87 -19.90
N ALA A 197 11.77 -5.40 -19.64
CA ALA A 197 11.53 -6.83 -19.54
C ALA A 197 11.86 -7.57 -20.84
N GLN A 198 11.53 -6.99 -22.00
CA GLN A 198 11.87 -7.55 -23.31
C GLN A 198 13.39 -7.58 -23.55
N SER A 199 14.10 -6.56 -23.07
CA SER A 199 15.55 -6.43 -23.22
C SER A 199 16.33 -7.36 -22.29
N LEU A 200 15.87 -7.49 -21.03
CA LEU A 200 16.53 -8.28 -19.99
C LEU A 200 16.12 -9.76 -19.97
N GLN A 201 14.96 -10.11 -20.55
CA GLN A 201 14.49 -11.48 -20.71
C GLN A 201 14.53 -12.27 -19.39
N ASP A 202 15.35 -13.32 -19.30
CA ASP A 202 15.48 -14.20 -18.14
C ASP A 202 16.10 -13.50 -16.92
N LYS A 203 16.68 -12.29 -17.11
CA LYS A 203 17.14 -11.40 -16.03
C LYS A 203 16.05 -10.49 -15.49
N TYR A 204 14.85 -10.50 -16.07
CA TYR A 204 13.70 -9.77 -15.58
C TYR A 204 12.70 -10.72 -14.92
N CYS A 205 12.33 -10.40 -13.68
CA CYS A 205 11.40 -11.16 -12.87
C CYS A 205 10.16 -10.31 -12.57
N LEU A 206 8.99 -10.82 -12.95
CA LEU A 206 7.72 -10.30 -12.46
C LEU A 206 7.32 -11.05 -11.19
N TYR A 207 7.24 -10.34 -10.07
CA TYR A 207 6.84 -10.88 -8.78
C TYR A 207 5.43 -10.42 -8.43
N ILE A 208 4.46 -11.33 -8.50
CA ILE A 208 3.05 -11.01 -8.24
C ILE A 208 2.65 -11.49 -6.84
N VAL A 209 2.30 -10.55 -5.97
CA VAL A 209 1.67 -10.84 -4.68
C VAL A 209 0.16 -10.84 -4.87
N SER A 210 -0.40 -12.03 -5.00
CA SER A 210 -1.83 -12.27 -5.17
C SER A 210 -2.55 -12.46 -3.84
N ASN A 211 -3.88 -12.38 -3.87
CA ASN A 211 -4.77 -12.64 -2.74
C ASN A 211 -4.48 -11.78 -1.49
N LEU A 212 -4.04 -10.53 -1.70
CA LEU A 212 -3.73 -9.58 -0.62
C LEU A 212 -4.94 -9.29 0.27
N LYS A 213 -6.17 -9.44 -0.24
CA LYS A 213 -7.39 -9.22 0.54
C LYS A 213 -7.64 -10.28 1.63
N GLU A 214 -6.98 -11.44 1.54
CA GLU A 214 -7.19 -12.58 2.44
C GLU A 214 -5.86 -13.17 2.94
N LYS A 215 -5.20 -13.98 2.12
CA LYS A 215 -3.93 -14.61 2.48
C LYS A 215 -2.98 -14.41 1.30
N PRO A 216 -2.03 -13.46 1.42
CA PRO A 216 -1.07 -13.16 0.35
C PRO A 216 -0.34 -14.41 -0.12
N ARG A 217 -0.17 -14.54 -1.44
CA ARG A 217 0.60 -15.60 -2.09
C ARG A 217 1.49 -15.00 -3.15
N GLU A 218 2.75 -15.35 -3.10
CA GLU A 218 3.73 -14.97 -4.12
C GLU A 218 3.66 -15.87 -5.35
N ASN A 219 3.89 -15.25 -6.51
CA ASN A 219 4.01 -15.92 -7.79
C ASN A 219 5.18 -15.27 -8.53
N VAL A 220 6.12 -16.08 -9.01
CA VAL A 220 7.41 -15.61 -9.56
C VAL A 220 7.51 -16.04 -11.01
N PHE A 221 7.68 -15.07 -11.92
CA PHE A 221 7.76 -15.30 -13.36
C PHE A 221 9.01 -14.64 -13.93
N PHE A 222 10.02 -15.44 -14.27
CA PHE A 222 11.16 -14.98 -15.05
C PHE A 222 10.79 -14.88 -16.51
N ASN A 223 11.29 -13.84 -17.19
CA ASN A 223 10.95 -13.55 -18.58
C ASN A 223 9.43 -13.44 -18.80
N PRO A 224 8.75 -12.49 -18.13
CA PRO A 224 7.30 -12.38 -18.18
C PRO A 224 6.76 -12.21 -19.60
N ILE A 225 7.56 -11.67 -20.53
CA ILE A 225 7.22 -11.53 -21.95
C ILE A 225 6.94 -12.89 -22.61
N LYS A 226 7.62 -13.96 -22.20
CA LYS A 226 7.35 -15.33 -22.66
C LYS A 226 6.21 -16.00 -21.88
N CYS A 227 5.96 -15.59 -20.64
CA CYS A 227 4.96 -16.21 -19.77
C CYS A 227 3.53 -15.70 -20.02
N PHE A 228 3.38 -14.47 -20.53
CA PHE A 228 2.08 -13.81 -20.65
C PHE A 228 1.85 -13.20 -22.04
N ASN A 229 0.59 -13.25 -22.50
CA ASN A 229 0.16 -12.60 -23.72
C ASN A 229 -0.23 -11.14 -23.42
N PHE A 230 0.72 -10.22 -23.54
CA PHE A 230 0.47 -8.80 -23.35
C PHE A 230 -0.30 -8.20 -24.54
N ALA A 231 -1.45 -7.59 -24.26
CA ALA A 231 -2.17 -6.74 -25.21
C ALA A 231 -1.78 -5.28 -24.98
N LYS A 232 -1.30 -4.59 -26.02
CA LYS A 232 -1.01 -3.15 -25.95
C LYS A 232 -2.32 -2.39 -25.73
N GLN A 233 -2.40 -1.65 -24.62
CA GLN A 233 -3.50 -0.73 -24.35
C GLN A 233 -3.00 0.71 -24.47
N SER A 234 -3.59 1.48 -25.39
CA SER A 234 -3.28 2.90 -25.57
C SER A 234 -4.47 3.75 -25.18
N ARG A 235 -4.24 4.76 -24.34
CA ARG A 235 -5.23 5.78 -24.01
C ARG A 235 -4.75 7.12 -24.55
N GLN A 236 -5.52 7.71 -25.46
CA GLN A 236 -5.29 9.08 -25.92
C GLN A 236 -6.04 10.04 -24.99
N ILE A 237 -5.31 10.94 -24.35
CA ILE A 237 -5.91 12.02 -23.53
C ILE A 237 -5.87 13.28 -24.38
N THR A 238 -7.04 13.82 -24.72
CA THR A 238 -7.14 15.13 -25.38
C THR A 238 -6.83 16.21 -24.34
N GLN A 239 -5.66 16.83 -24.46
CA GLN A 239 -5.30 17.99 -23.65
C GLN A 239 -5.81 19.25 -24.35
N ILE A 240 -6.78 19.93 -23.73
CA ILE A 240 -7.21 21.26 -24.16
C ILE A 240 -6.39 22.27 -23.33
N SER A 241 -5.64 23.12 -24.02
CA SER A 241 -4.81 24.16 -23.39
C SER A 241 -5.36 25.53 -23.74
N TYR A 242 -5.37 26.42 -22.74
CA TYR A 242 -5.67 27.84 -22.93
C TYR A 242 -4.38 28.62 -22.71
N GLN A 243 -3.99 29.44 -23.69
CA GLN A 243 -2.78 30.25 -23.63
C GLN A 243 -3.16 31.71 -23.37
N GLY A 244 -2.58 32.32 -22.33
CA GLY A 244 -2.62 33.75 -22.09
C GLY A 244 -1.26 34.38 -22.39
N SER A 245 -1.25 35.56 -22.99
CA SER A 245 -0.05 36.41 -23.07
C SER A 245 -0.02 37.37 -21.87
N PHE A 246 1.11 37.41 -21.17
CA PHE A 246 1.39 38.39 -20.13
C PHE A 246 2.33 39.44 -20.70
N ASN A 247 1.84 40.67 -20.87
CA ASN A 247 2.65 41.81 -21.31
C ASN A 247 2.91 42.71 -20.08
N VAL A 248 4.18 43.05 -19.82
CA VAL A 248 4.60 44.01 -18.77
C VAL A 248 4.63 45.41 -19.36
#